data_AF-A0A6A5TPF2-F1
#
_entry.id   AF-A0A6A5TPF2-F1
#
_cell.length_a   1.000
_cell.length_b   1.000
_cell.length_c   1.000
_cell.angle_alpha   90.00
_cell.angle_beta   90.00
_cell.angle_gamma   90.00
#
_symmetry.space_group_name_H-M   'P 1'
#
loop_
_entity.id
_entity.type
_entity.pdbx_description
1 polymer ?
#
loop_
_entity_poly.entity_id
_entity_poly.type
_entity_poly.pdbx_seq_one_letter_code
_entity_poly.pdbx_strand_id
1 'polypeptide(L)'
;MDSPHTPPQSSHDKVPDTGHRGAYFWHFDHRRDDETVESIARAHNIHPATGRRWRNERATLGTDRRVRNPKAKAKGHKLGRPFKVDYETLESMVSKENPTREKPLLFQARQYDIRLTERSLQYNLRTRFNKAQMYVARYTKKVSSTNKTKRVQYGKDHKDWPIYRGWDLVYFTDEAHVNPTERFQKPRVLRERGNTGLGGGRNNPANIAEEEDISSGFSVHCYACINWFFKSDLGFYNDEREMLPKPKPPRKPTKSKYETQETFNNRLREWEAKLPPPVTQEAQGNYMTQKYYAKNVLATYIKAINQARL
;
A
#
# COMPACT_ATOMS: atom_id res chain seq x y z
N MET A 1 25.83 -31.44 -33.20
CA MET A 1 24.66 -30.54 -33.18
C MET A 1 25.16 -29.20 -32.71
N ASP A 2 25.25 -28.23 -33.61
CA ASP A 2 25.76 -26.90 -33.28
C ASP A 2 24.79 -26.17 -32.35
N SER A 3 25.33 -25.56 -31.31
CA SER A 3 24.54 -24.77 -30.36
C SER A 3 23.87 -23.60 -31.08
N PRO A 4 22.64 -23.21 -30.69
CA PRO A 4 21.93 -22.12 -31.33
C PRO A 4 22.67 -20.80 -31.09
N HIS A 5 23.37 -20.32 -32.11
CA HIS A 5 23.99 -19.00 -32.09
C HIS A 5 22.94 -17.90 -32.28
N THR A 6 23.04 -16.86 -31.46
CA THR A 6 22.27 -15.63 -31.65
C THR A 6 22.63 -15.04 -33.02
N PRO A 7 21.64 -14.65 -33.86
CA PRO A 7 21.93 -14.06 -35.16
C PRO A 7 22.77 -12.79 -34.98
N PRO A 8 23.70 -12.51 -35.92
CA PRO A 8 24.52 -11.32 -35.87
C PRO A 8 23.62 -10.09 -35.82
N GLN A 9 23.75 -9.29 -34.76
CA GLN A 9 23.04 -8.01 -34.67
C GLN A 9 23.46 -7.15 -35.87
N SER A 10 22.49 -6.63 -36.60
CA SER A 10 22.74 -5.59 -37.59
C SER A 10 23.53 -4.48 -36.92
N SER A 11 24.61 -4.02 -37.57
CA SER A 11 25.37 -2.86 -37.13
C SER A 11 24.47 -1.62 -37.27
N HIS A 12 23.59 -1.41 -36.31
CA HIS A 12 22.97 -0.11 -36.15
C HIS A 12 24.12 0.86 -35.90
N ASP A 13 24.28 1.83 -36.80
CA ASP A 13 25.21 2.95 -36.64
C ASP A 13 25.16 3.38 -35.18
N LYS A 14 26.29 3.22 -34.47
CA LYS A 14 26.38 3.64 -33.07
C LYS A 14 26.00 5.11 -33.04
N VAL A 15 24.83 5.42 -32.47
CA VAL A 15 24.40 6.80 -32.28
C VAL A 15 25.53 7.48 -31.49
N PRO A 16 26.24 8.48 -32.05
CA PRO A 16 27.41 9.03 -31.41
C PRO A 16 27.06 9.57 -30.02
N ASP A 17 27.87 9.23 -29.02
CA ASP A 17 27.64 9.70 -27.65
C ASP A 17 27.99 11.19 -27.50
N THR A 18 27.77 11.72 -26.29
CA THR A 18 28.03 13.14 -25.99
C THR A 18 29.53 13.49 -26.04
N GLY A 19 30.41 12.52 -25.81
CA GLY A 19 31.87 12.69 -25.91
C GLY A 19 32.34 12.79 -27.36
N HIS A 20 31.83 11.92 -28.24
CA HIS A 20 32.13 11.94 -29.68
C HIS A 20 31.67 13.25 -30.33
N ARG A 21 30.50 13.79 -29.92
CA ARG A 21 30.05 15.10 -30.37
C ARG A 21 30.97 16.25 -29.91
N GLY A 22 31.48 16.17 -28.68
CA GLY A 22 32.44 17.14 -28.15
C GLY A 22 33.78 17.12 -28.91
N ALA A 23 34.31 15.92 -29.17
CA ALA A 23 35.55 15.73 -29.91
C ALA A 23 35.43 16.23 -31.37
N TYR A 24 34.30 15.98 -32.03
CA TYR A 24 34.00 16.53 -33.35
C TYR A 24 34.01 18.06 -33.36
N PHE A 25 33.37 18.70 -32.37
CA PHE A 25 33.35 20.16 -32.28
C PHE A 25 34.74 20.74 -31.99
N TRP A 26 35.51 20.12 -31.09
CA TRP A 26 36.89 20.55 -30.83
C TRP A 26 37.75 20.45 -32.08
N HIS A 27 37.70 19.32 -32.81
CA HIS A 27 38.43 19.14 -34.06
C HIS A 27 37.98 20.16 -35.13
N PHE A 28 36.67 20.42 -35.24
CA PHE A 28 36.15 21.42 -36.17
C PHE A 28 36.62 22.85 -35.86
N ASP A 29 36.73 23.20 -34.58
CA ASP A 29 37.17 24.53 -34.13
C ASP A 29 38.70 24.73 -34.26
N HIS A 30 39.48 23.65 -34.22
CA HIS A 30 40.95 23.65 -34.33
C HIS A 30 41.45 23.02 -35.64
N ARG A 31 40.59 23.01 -36.66
CA ARG A 31 40.92 22.42 -37.96
C ARG A 31 41.99 23.24 -38.68
N ARG A 32 42.77 22.57 -39.53
CA ARG A 32 43.66 23.23 -40.48
C ARG A 32 42.85 23.81 -41.65
N ASP A 33 43.39 24.81 -42.34
CA ASP A 33 42.68 25.51 -43.42
C ASP A 33 42.36 24.60 -44.62
N ASP A 34 43.11 23.51 -44.80
CA ASP A 34 42.94 22.48 -45.83
C ASP A 34 41.96 21.36 -45.43
N GLU A 35 41.56 21.28 -44.16
CA GLU A 35 40.66 20.25 -43.67
C GLU A 35 39.19 20.58 -43.98
N THR A 36 38.61 19.77 -44.86
CA THR A 36 37.19 19.88 -45.19
C THR A 36 36.32 19.31 -44.06
N VAL A 37 35.10 19.83 -43.93
CA VAL A 37 34.09 19.31 -42.96
C VAL A 37 33.85 17.81 -43.13
N GLU A 38 33.93 17.32 -44.36
CA GLU A 38 33.73 15.91 -44.68
C GLU A 38 34.88 15.04 -44.20
N SER A 39 36.12 15.54 -44.32
CA SER A 39 37.31 14.86 -43.78
C SER A 39 37.24 14.76 -42.25
N ILE A 40 36.84 15.84 -41.57
CA ILE A 40 36.66 15.87 -40.11
C ILE A 40 35.53 14.92 -39.66
N ALA A 41 34.41 14.90 -40.39
CA ALA A 41 33.31 13.98 -40.07
C ALA A 41 33.73 12.51 -40.23
N ARG A 42 34.48 12.18 -41.29
CA ARG A 42 35.03 10.84 -41.50
C ARG A 42 36.05 10.46 -40.42
N ALA A 43 36.93 11.39 -40.01
CA ALA A 43 37.91 11.17 -38.94
C ALA A 43 37.25 10.80 -37.59
N HIS A 44 36.01 11.28 -37.37
CA HIS A 44 35.21 10.95 -36.17
C HIS A 44 34.22 9.80 -36.36
N ASN A 45 34.25 9.10 -37.51
CA ASN A 45 33.29 8.05 -37.88
C ASN A 45 31.83 8.52 -37.87
N ILE A 46 31.57 9.73 -38.37
CA ILE A 46 30.24 10.34 -38.42
C ILE A 46 29.88 10.65 -39.88
N HIS A 47 28.63 10.37 -40.26
CA HIS A 47 28.14 10.75 -41.58
C HIS A 47 28.22 12.28 -41.77
N PRO A 48 28.74 12.82 -42.90
CA PRO A 48 28.91 14.26 -43.11
C PRO A 48 27.64 15.09 -42.90
N ALA A 49 26.48 14.54 -43.27
CA ALA A 49 25.18 15.17 -43.01
C ALA A 49 24.89 15.37 -41.51
N THR A 50 25.28 14.42 -40.66
CA THR A 50 25.15 14.53 -39.19
C THR A 50 26.07 15.63 -38.65
N GLY A 51 27.29 15.74 -39.18
CA GLY A 51 28.23 16.81 -38.83
C GLY A 51 27.73 18.20 -39.22
N ARG A 52 27.14 18.36 -40.42
CA ARG A 52 26.46 19.61 -40.85
C ARG A 52 25.28 19.95 -39.93
N ARG A 53 24.40 18.97 -39.64
CA ARG A 53 23.27 19.14 -38.72
C ARG A 53 23.71 19.62 -37.34
N TRP A 54 24.74 19.00 -36.77
CA TRP A 54 25.24 19.38 -35.44
C TRP A 54 25.81 20.79 -35.38
N ARG A 55 26.47 21.26 -36.45
CA ARG A 55 26.95 22.65 -36.55
C ARG A 55 25.80 23.64 -36.65
N ASN A 56 24.77 23.35 -37.46
CA ASN A 56 23.57 24.18 -37.53
C ASN A 56 22.85 24.23 -36.18
N GLU A 57 22.77 23.11 -35.46
CA GLU A 57 22.25 23.07 -34.10
C GLU A 57 23.10 23.89 -33.12
N ARG A 58 24.43 23.86 -33.25
CA ARG A 58 25.34 24.64 -32.40
C ARG A 58 25.20 26.14 -32.65
N ALA A 59 25.05 26.56 -33.91
CA ALA A 59 24.83 27.95 -34.29
C ALA A 59 23.48 28.50 -33.77
N THR A 60 22.45 27.65 -33.71
CA THR A 60 21.10 28.05 -33.30
C THR A 60 20.82 27.91 -31.80
N LEU A 61 21.44 26.93 -31.13
CA LEU A 61 21.13 26.56 -29.74
C LEU A 61 22.33 26.72 -28.79
N GLY A 62 23.49 27.15 -29.30
CA GLY A 62 24.71 27.35 -28.53
C GLY A 62 25.61 26.11 -28.39
N THR A 63 26.67 26.25 -27.60
CA THR A 63 27.71 25.24 -27.34
C THR A 63 27.34 24.20 -26.27
N ASP A 64 26.14 24.30 -25.71
CA ASP A 64 25.72 23.42 -24.63
C ASP A 64 25.73 21.94 -25.05
N ARG A 65 26.46 21.13 -24.28
CA ARG A 65 26.55 19.68 -24.47
C ARG A 65 25.18 18.98 -24.43
N ARG A 66 24.15 19.63 -23.87
CA ARG A 66 22.78 19.10 -23.72
C ARG A 66 21.74 19.99 -24.42
N VAL A 67 21.67 19.90 -25.75
CA VAL A 67 20.70 20.65 -26.58
C VAL A 67 19.23 20.24 -26.40
N ARG A 68 18.91 19.19 -25.62
CA ARG A 68 17.53 18.68 -25.48
C ARG A 68 16.59 19.71 -24.84
N ASN A 69 17.02 20.42 -23.79
CA ASN A 69 16.19 21.39 -23.09
C ASN A 69 15.95 22.65 -23.95
N PRO A 70 16.98 23.26 -24.58
CA PRO A 70 16.78 24.32 -25.57
C PRO A 70 15.84 23.93 -26.72
N LYS A 71 16.01 22.73 -27.30
CA LYS A 71 15.12 22.24 -28.37
C LYS A 71 13.68 22.07 -27.91
N ALA A 72 13.47 21.59 -26.68
CA ALA A 72 12.12 21.47 -26.11
C ALA A 72 11.48 22.86 -25.92
N LYS A 73 12.25 23.84 -25.44
CA LYS A 73 11.79 25.23 -25.29
C LYS A 73 11.45 25.85 -26.65
N ALA A 74 12.30 25.68 -27.66
CA ALA A 74 12.07 26.19 -29.01
C ALA A 74 10.83 25.58 -29.68
N LYS A 75 10.50 24.31 -29.38
CA LYS A 75 9.28 23.66 -29.87
C LYS A 75 8.03 23.92 -29.03
N GLY A 76 8.15 24.60 -27.88
CA GLY A 76 7.03 24.84 -26.96
C GLY A 76 6.53 23.59 -26.22
N HIS A 77 7.16 22.43 -26.37
CA HIS A 77 6.76 21.20 -25.68
C HIS A 77 7.96 20.31 -25.34
N LYS A 78 7.79 19.47 -24.31
CA LYS A 78 8.84 18.53 -23.90
C LYS A 78 9.15 17.54 -25.02
N LEU A 79 10.43 17.37 -25.35
CA LEU A 79 10.90 16.36 -26.30
C LEU A 79 10.79 14.96 -25.69
N GLY A 80 10.10 14.06 -26.39
CA GLY A 80 9.91 12.67 -26.01
C GLY A 80 8.64 12.11 -26.62
N ARG A 81 8.36 10.84 -26.35
CA ARG A 81 7.08 10.24 -26.71
C ARG A 81 5.96 10.95 -25.93
N PRO A 82 4.84 11.32 -26.56
CA PRO A 82 3.69 11.85 -25.84
C PRO A 82 3.17 10.81 -24.85
N PHE A 83 2.53 11.28 -23.79
CA PHE A 83 1.83 10.39 -22.87
C PHE A 83 0.64 9.74 -23.59
N LYS A 84 0.37 8.47 -23.26
CA LYS A 84 -0.74 7.71 -23.85
C LYS A 84 -2.11 8.01 -23.22
N VAL A 85 -2.12 8.68 -22.08
CA VAL A 85 -3.34 8.99 -21.30
C VAL A 85 -3.46 10.49 -21.23
N ASP A 86 -4.66 11.00 -21.48
CA ASP A 86 -4.92 12.43 -21.49
C ASP A 86 -4.92 13.00 -20.08
N TYR A 87 -4.69 14.31 -19.97
CA TYR A 87 -4.65 14.97 -18.67
C TYR A 87 -6.02 14.95 -17.99
N GLU A 88 -7.08 15.22 -18.75
CA GLU A 88 -8.48 15.25 -18.28
C GLU A 88 -8.93 13.88 -17.72
N THR A 89 -8.45 12.78 -18.33
CA THR A 89 -8.69 11.44 -17.79
C THR A 89 -8.04 11.27 -16.41
N LEU A 90 -6.81 11.76 -16.21
CA LEU A 90 -6.15 11.68 -14.91
C LEU A 90 -6.81 12.59 -13.86
N GLU A 91 -7.32 13.75 -14.29
CA GLU A 91 -8.06 14.67 -13.44
C GLU A 91 -9.37 14.05 -12.97
N SER A 92 -10.17 13.50 -13.89
CA SER A 92 -11.42 12.81 -13.56
C SER A 92 -11.20 11.58 -12.65
N MET A 93 -10.09 10.85 -12.81
CA MET A 93 -9.72 9.75 -11.91
C MET A 93 -9.48 10.20 -10.46
N VAL A 94 -8.83 11.36 -10.27
CA VAL A 94 -8.47 11.86 -8.94
C VAL A 94 -9.60 12.69 -8.31
N SER A 95 -10.58 13.09 -9.13
CA SER A 95 -11.72 13.90 -8.71
C SER A 95 -12.54 13.25 -7.61
N LYS A 96 -13.22 14.08 -6.82
CA LYS A 96 -14.06 13.63 -5.69
C LYS A 96 -15.31 12.89 -6.16
N GLU A 97 -15.77 13.21 -7.37
CA GLU A 97 -16.95 12.65 -8.01
C GLU A 97 -16.69 11.24 -8.56
N ASN A 98 -15.43 10.77 -8.57
CA ASN A 98 -15.10 9.42 -9.01
C ASN A 98 -15.56 8.37 -7.96
N PRO A 99 -16.54 7.50 -8.27
CA PRO A 99 -17.04 6.50 -7.33
C PRO A 99 -16.04 5.35 -7.07
N THR A 100 -15.01 5.19 -7.90
CA THR A 100 -14.05 4.07 -7.78
C THR A 100 -12.68 4.49 -7.28
N ARG A 101 -12.59 5.73 -6.78
CA ARG A 101 -11.36 6.33 -6.27
C ARG A 101 -10.67 5.52 -5.16
N GLU A 102 -11.44 4.72 -4.44
CA GLU A 102 -10.99 3.82 -3.36
C GLU A 102 -10.57 2.43 -3.85
N LYS A 103 -10.95 2.06 -5.08
CA LYS A 103 -10.62 0.77 -5.67
C LYS A 103 -9.16 0.73 -6.13
N PRO A 104 -8.56 -0.47 -6.30
CA PRO A 104 -7.21 -0.59 -6.84
C PRO A 104 -7.05 0.10 -8.21
N LEU A 105 -5.87 0.63 -8.48
CA LEU A 105 -5.59 1.37 -9.73
C LEU A 105 -5.87 0.55 -10.99
N LEU A 106 -5.70 -0.78 -10.94
CA LEU A 106 -6.03 -1.66 -12.05
C LEU A 106 -7.54 -1.64 -12.37
N PHE A 107 -8.39 -1.57 -11.34
CA PHE A 107 -9.83 -1.47 -11.51
C PHE A 107 -10.22 -0.11 -12.09
N GLN A 108 -9.64 0.96 -11.56
CA GLN A 108 -9.85 2.31 -12.09
C GLN A 108 -9.39 2.40 -13.55
N ALA A 109 -8.24 1.83 -13.89
CA ALA A 109 -7.74 1.81 -15.27
C ALA A 109 -8.74 1.17 -16.25
N ARG A 110 -9.43 0.09 -15.84
CA ARG A 110 -10.47 -0.56 -16.65
C ARG A 110 -11.69 0.33 -16.85
N GLN A 111 -12.12 1.05 -15.82
CA GLN A 111 -13.27 1.96 -15.92
C GLN A 111 -13.03 3.11 -16.88
N TYR A 112 -11.81 3.65 -16.92
CA TYR A 112 -11.42 4.75 -17.81
C TYR A 112 -10.83 4.26 -19.16
N ASP A 113 -10.97 2.98 -19.52
CA ASP A 113 -10.38 2.33 -20.70
C ASP A 113 -8.87 2.61 -20.91
N ILE A 114 -8.13 2.71 -19.80
CA ILE A 114 -6.69 2.98 -19.81
C ILE A 114 -5.93 1.67 -20.04
N ARG A 115 -5.41 1.49 -21.26
CA ARG A 115 -4.54 0.36 -21.64
C ARG A 115 -3.09 0.54 -21.18
N LEU A 116 -2.90 0.85 -19.90
CA LEU A 116 -1.58 0.94 -19.27
C LEU A 116 -1.44 -0.09 -18.14
N THR A 117 -0.21 -0.58 -17.97
CA THR A 117 0.18 -1.30 -16.75
C THR A 117 0.04 -0.39 -15.53
N GLU A 118 -0.28 -0.94 -14.36
CA GLU A 118 -0.42 -0.18 -13.11
C GLU A 118 0.79 0.72 -12.82
N ARG A 119 2.01 0.20 -12.96
CA ARG A 119 3.25 0.98 -12.75
C ARG A 119 3.35 2.23 -13.63
N SER A 120 2.93 2.11 -14.90
CA SER A 120 2.94 3.23 -15.85
C SER A 120 1.85 4.26 -15.51
N LEU A 121 0.68 3.81 -15.07
CA LEU A 121 -0.40 4.68 -14.61
C LEU A 121 0.00 5.44 -13.33
N GLN A 122 0.60 4.75 -12.36
CA GLN A 122 1.18 5.37 -11.17
C GLN A 122 2.24 6.42 -11.53
N TYR A 123 3.13 6.11 -12.49
CA TYR A 123 4.12 7.06 -12.96
C TYR A 123 3.47 8.31 -13.58
N ASN A 124 2.43 8.15 -14.38
CA ASN A 124 1.69 9.26 -14.99
C ASN A 124 1.04 10.14 -13.91
N LEU A 125 0.28 9.53 -12.98
CA LEU A 125 -0.35 10.24 -11.85
C LEU A 125 0.68 10.99 -11.02
N ARG A 126 1.80 10.33 -10.67
CA ARG A 126 2.83 10.93 -9.83
C ARG A 126 3.54 12.10 -10.50
N THR A 127 3.80 11.97 -11.79
CA THR A 127 4.62 12.94 -12.55
C THR A 127 3.79 14.11 -13.04
N ARG A 128 2.52 13.88 -13.39
CA ARG A 128 1.67 14.88 -14.06
C ARG A 128 0.62 15.49 -13.14
N PHE A 129 0.26 14.83 -12.05
CA PHE A 129 -0.87 15.24 -11.21
C PHE A 129 -0.44 15.33 -9.73
N ASN A 130 0.37 16.34 -9.40
CA ASN A 130 0.80 16.68 -8.03
C ASN A 130 1.14 15.47 -7.12
N LYS A 131 1.97 14.53 -7.63
CA LYS A 131 2.36 13.30 -6.92
C LYS A 131 1.17 12.45 -6.44
N ALA A 132 0.09 12.41 -7.24
CA ALA A 132 -1.08 11.61 -6.96
C ALA A 132 -0.76 10.11 -6.99
N GLN A 133 -1.34 9.40 -6.04
CA GLN A 133 -1.24 7.95 -5.90
C GLN A 133 -2.28 7.44 -4.89
N MET A 134 -2.36 6.12 -4.74
CA MET A 134 -3.15 5.48 -3.69
C MET A 134 -2.51 5.74 -2.32
N TYR A 135 -3.05 6.71 -1.57
CA TYR A 135 -2.63 6.97 -0.20
C TYR A 135 -3.54 6.24 0.78
N VAL A 136 -3.01 5.89 1.96
CA VAL A 136 -3.85 5.43 3.07
C VAL A 136 -4.89 6.52 3.38
N ALA A 137 -6.16 6.14 3.32
CA ALA A 137 -7.27 7.03 3.64
C ALA A 137 -7.25 7.34 5.14
N ARG A 138 -7.78 8.51 5.51
CA ARG A 138 -8.24 8.65 6.89
C ARG A 138 -9.49 7.80 7.01
N TYR A 139 -9.70 7.16 8.13
CA TYR A 139 -10.90 6.40 8.36
C TYR A 139 -11.57 6.86 9.65
N THR A 140 -12.89 6.78 9.67
CA THR A 140 -13.69 7.10 10.84
C THR A 140 -14.78 6.08 10.99
N LYS A 141 -15.00 5.62 12.22
CA LYS A 141 -16.21 4.88 12.55
C LYS A 141 -17.39 5.87 12.56
N LYS A 142 -18.52 5.45 12.01
CA LYS A 142 -19.75 6.23 12.04
C LYS A 142 -20.19 6.43 13.48
N VAL A 143 -20.36 7.69 13.89
CA VAL A 143 -20.75 8.05 15.26
C VAL A 143 -22.16 8.64 15.20
N SER A 144 -23.06 8.16 16.06
CA SER A 144 -24.41 8.73 16.17
C SER A 144 -24.35 10.21 16.55
N SER A 145 -25.34 10.99 16.13
CA SER A 145 -25.45 12.42 16.46
C SER A 145 -25.40 12.65 17.97
N THR A 146 -26.11 11.83 18.75
CA THR A 146 -26.12 11.86 20.22
C THR A 146 -24.73 11.65 20.81
N ASN A 147 -23.99 10.63 20.35
CA ASN A 147 -22.65 10.35 20.85
C ASN A 147 -21.68 11.46 20.47
N LYS A 148 -21.84 12.06 19.28
CA LYS A 148 -21.05 13.22 18.86
C LYS A 148 -21.27 14.40 19.79
N THR A 149 -22.52 14.72 20.13
CA THR A 149 -22.85 15.80 21.07
C THR A 149 -22.25 15.55 22.45
N LYS A 150 -22.39 14.34 23.00
CA LYS A 150 -21.78 13.98 24.29
C LYS A 150 -20.27 14.13 24.30
N ARG A 151 -19.59 13.70 23.22
CA ARG A 151 -18.13 13.86 23.08
C ARG A 151 -17.70 15.33 23.02
N VAL A 152 -18.44 16.16 22.29
CA VAL A 152 -18.18 17.61 22.23
C VAL A 152 -18.39 18.26 23.60
N GLN A 153 -19.45 17.88 24.31
CA GLN A 153 -19.74 18.40 25.63
C GLN A 153 -18.67 18.00 26.64
N TYR A 154 -18.32 16.71 26.70
CA TYR A 154 -17.23 16.20 27.55
C TYR A 154 -15.92 16.98 27.30
N GLY A 155 -15.57 17.20 26.03
CA GLY A 155 -14.39 17.98 25.66
C GLY A 155 -14.45 19.45 26.08
N LYS A 156 -15.62 20.07 26.15
CA LYS A 156 -15.79 21.43 26.68
C LYS A 156 -15.65 21.46 28.20
N ASP A 157 -16.33 20.54 28.89
CA ASP A 157 -16.38 20.49 30.35
C ASP A 157 -15.01 20.24 30.98
N HIS A 158 -14.15 19.49 30.30
CA HIS A 158 -12.85 19.05 30.82
C HIS A 158 -11.66 19.75 30.13
N LYS A 159 -11.91 20.72 29.24
CA LYS A 159 -10.85 21.37 28.44
C LYS A 159 -9.78 22.03 29.32
N ASP A 160 -10.24 22.71 30.36
CA ASP A 160 -9.41 23.56 31.22
C ASP A 160 -9.14 22.88 32.57
N TRP A 161 -9.34 21.56 32.66
CA TRP A 161 -9.01 20.81 33.86
C TRP A 161 -7.51 20.88 34.15
N PRO A 162 -7.12 21.23 35.39
CA PRO A 162 -5.72 21.24 35.76
C PRO A 162 -5.14 19.82 35.76
N ILE A 163 -3.83 19.74 35.53
CA ILE A 163 -3.10 18.48 35.66
C ILE A 163 -3.19 17.98 37.10
N TYR A 164 -2.85 18.84 38.06
CA TYR A 164 -2.90 18.54 39.49
C TYR A 164 -4.33 18.65 40.03
N ARG A 165 -4.75 17.66 40.83
CA ARG A 165 -6.11 17.51 41.37
C ARG A 165 -7.21 17.43 40.32
N GLY A 166 -6.84 17.09 39.08
CA GLY A 166 -7.73 16.95 37.95
C GLY A 166 -7.37 15.69 37.19
N TRP A 167 -6.53 15.82 36.17
CA TRP A 167 -6.12 14.69 35.33
C TRP A 167 -5.26 13.65 36.06
N ASP A 168 -4.47 14.05 37.05
CA ASP A 168 -3.67 13.16 37.92
C ASP A 168 -4.50 12.21 38.79
N LEU A 169 -5.78 12.48 38.98
CA LEU A 169 -6.72 11.61 39.71
C LEU A 169 -7.48 10.66 38.79
N VAL A 170 -7.37 10.82 37.46
CA VAL A 170 -8.10 10.03 36.48
C VAL A 170 -7.24 8.88 35.96
N TYR A 171 -7.69 7.65 36.22
CA TYR A 171 -7.08 6.45 35.64
C TYR A 171 -7.89 6.01 34.42
N PHE A 172 -7.25 6.02 33.27
CA PHE A 172 -7.78 5.44 32.05
C PHE A 172 -7.44 3.97 32.02
N THR A 173 -8.46 3.13 32.00
CA THR A 173 -8.36 1.68 31.80
C THR A 173 -9.02 1.37 30.47
N ASP A 174 -8.32 0.66 29.59
CA ASP A 174 -8.91 0.22 28.33
C ASP A 174 -8.41 -1.16 27.92
N GLU A 175 -9.22 -1.80 27.10
CA GLU A 175 -8.96 -3.10 26.51
C GLU A 175 -9.00 -2.96 25.00
N ALA A 176 -7.95 -3.47 24.35
CA ALA A 176 -7.83 -3.39 22.91
C ALA A 176 -7.78 -4.80 22.31
N HIS A 177 -8.57 -4.97 21.26
CA HIS A 177 -8.50 -6.13 20.39
C HIS A 177 -7.64 -5.71 19.20
N VAL A 178 -6.43 -6.25 19.12
CA VAL A 178 -5.51 -5.96 18.03
C VAL A 178 -5.55 -7.10 17.04
N ASN A 179 -6.13 -6.85 15.88
CA ASN A 179 -5.99 -7.77 14.76
C ASN A 179 -4.71 -7.43 13.97
N PRO A 180 -3.71 -8.31 13.92
CA PRO A 180 -2.48 -8.08 13.15
C PRO A 180 -2.75 -7.94 11.64
N THR A 181 -3.85 -8.50 11.11
CA THR A 181 -4.19 -8.38 9.68
C THR A 181 -4.86 -7.05 9.33
N GLU A 182 -5.45 -6.35 10.30
CA GLU A 182 -6.15 -5.05 10.11
C GLU A 182 -5.18 -3.97 9.60
N ARG A 183 -3.93 -3.98 10.06
CA ARG A 183 -2.90 -3.03 9.58
C ARG A 183 -2.62 -3.16 8.09
N PHE A 184 -2.80 -4.34 7.49
CA PHE A 184 -2.58 -4.57 6.06
C PHE A 184 -3.78 -4.21 5.18
N GLN A 185 -4.97 -4.02 5.77
CA GLN A 185 -6.23 -3.85 5.04
C GLN A 185 -6.77 -2.42 5.05
N LYS A 186 -5.99 -1.44 5.54
CA LYS A 186 -6.45 -0.05 5.61
C LYS A 186 -6.91 0.47 4.24
N PRO A 187 -8.08 1.12 4.15
CA PRO A 187 -8.60 1.63 2.90
C PRO A 187 -7.62 2.63 2.31
N ARG A 188 -7.48 2.60 0.99
CA ARG A 188 -6.61 3.52 0.25
C ARG A 188 -7.46 4.29 -0.74
N VAL A 189 -7.18 5.58 -0.88
CA VAL A 189 -7.88 6.48 -1.80
C VAL A 189 -6.87 7.11 -2.75
N LEU A 190 -7.22 7.16 -4.04
CA LEU A 190 -6.43 7.87 -5.04
C LEU A 190 -6.53 9.37 -4.82
N ARG A 191 -5.45 10.02 -4.39
CA ARG A 191 -5.46 11.47 -4.15
C ARG A 191 -4.12 12.13 -4.44
N GLU A 192 -4.14 13.44 -4.59
CA GLU A 192 -2.95 14.29 -4.67
C GLU A 192 -2.14 14.30 -3.37
N ARG A 193 -0.86 14.65 -3.49
CA ARG A 193 0.00 14.89 -2.33
C ARG A 193 -0.20 16.30 -1.78
N GLY A 194 -0.29 16.41 -0.46
CA GLY A 194 -0.45 17.70 0.23
C GLY A 194 -1.91 18.13 0.34
N ASN A 195 -2.13 19.36 0.83
CA ASN A 195 -3.47 19.95 1.02
C ASN A 195 -3.92 20.84 -0.16
N THR A 196 -3.15 20.89 -1.23
CA THR A 196 -3.44 21.70 -2.42
C THR A 196 -4.07 20.84 -3.50
N GLY A 197 -5.09 21.36 -4.20
CA GLY A 197 -5.74 20.71 -5.36
C GLY A 197 -7.20 20.27 -5.14
N LEU A 198 -7.86 19.85 -6.22
CA LEU A 198 -9.29 19.44 -6.29
C LEU A 198 -9.61 18.27 -5.34
N GLY A 199 -8.65 17.38 -5.09
CA GLY A 199 -8.76 16.21 -4.20
C GLY A 199 -7.79 16.22 -3.01
N GLY A 200 -7.13 17.35 -2.75
CA GLY A 200 -6.01 17.46 -1.81
C GLY A 200 -6.40 17.31 -0.34
N GLY A 201 -5.47 16.75 0.45
CA GLY A 201 -5.48 16.75 1.91
C GLY A 201 -6.04 15.50 2.57
N ARG A 202 -5.28 14.90 3.50
CA ARG A 202 -5.74 13.72 4.27
C ARG A 202 -6.99 14.00 5.10
N ASN A 203 -7.19 15.25 5.51
CA ASN A 203 -8.32 15.68 6.33
C ASN A 203 -9.53 16.16 5.52
N ASN A 204 -9.44 16.14 4.19
CA ASN A 204 -10.58 16.47 3.34
C ASN A 204 -11.67 15.40 3.54
N PRO A 205 -12.94 15.79 3.78
CA PRO A 205 -14.03 14.84 4.01
C PRO A 205 -14.15 13.78 2.91
N ALA A 206 -13.89 14.14 1.65
CA ALA A 206 -13.92 13.21 0.51
C ALA A 206 -12.78 12.18 0.48
N ASN A 207 -11.81 12.27 1.41
CA ASN A 207 -10.70 11.33 1.58
C ASN A 207 -10.83 10.52 2.89
N ILE A 208 -11.96 10.64 3.57
CA ILE A 208 -12.30 9.89 4.77
C ILE A 208 -13.15 8.69 4.33
N ALA A 209 -12.58 7.50 4.42
CA ALA A 209 -13.32 6.26 4.20
C ALA A 209 -14.05 5.87 5.49
N GLU A 210 -15.28 5.37 5.39
CA GLU A 210 -15.92 4.69 6.50
C GLU A 210 -15.29 3.30 6.63
N GLU A 211 -14.87 2.93 7.84
CA GLU A 211 -14.31 1.61 8.10
C GLU A 211 -15.45 0.62 8.34
N GLU A 212 -15.48 -0.45 7.55
CA GLU A 212 -16.30 -1.62 7.85
C GLU A 212 -15.55 -2.48 8.89
N ASP A 213 -16.23 -2.88 9.96
CA ASP A 213 -15.64 -3.75 10.97
C ASP A 213 -15.42 -5.15 10.35
N ILE A 214 -14.20 -5.43 9.91
CA ILE A 214 -13.82 -6.75 9.40
C ILE A 214 -13.56 -7.66 10.60
N SER A 215 -14.49 -8.59 10.86
CA SER A 215 -14.28 -9.67 11.82
C SER A 215 -13.19 -10.61 11.31
N SER A 216 -12.00 -10.54 11.91
CA SER A 216 -10.96 -11.55 11.72
C SER A 216 -11.05 -12.61 12.82
N GLY A 217 -10.78 -13.87 12.48
CA GLY A 217 -10.72 -14.96 13.46
C GLY A 217 -9.53 -14.92 14.44
N PHE A 218 -8.58 -13.98 14.29
CA PHE A 218 -7.38 -13.89 15.13
C PHE A 218 -7.20 -12.47 15.69
N SER A 219 -7.69 -12.23 16.90
CA SER A 219 -7.44 -10.99 17.66
C SER A 219 -6.54 -11.28 18.85
N VAL A 220 -5.51 -10.45 19.03
CA VAL A 220 -4.73 -10.40 20.26
C VAL A 220 -5.46 -9.48 21.22
N HIS A 221 -5.73 -9.95 22.42
CA HIS A 221 -6.38 -9.15 23.44
C HIS A 221 -5.34 -8.61 24.41
N CYS A 222 -5.35 -7.29 24.60
CA CYS A 222 -4.46 -6.63 25.53
C CYS A 222 -5.20 -5.62 26.40
N TYR A 223 -4.64 -5.35 27.59
CA TYR A 223 -5.19 -4.41 28.55
C TYR A 223 -4.07 -3.59 29.18
N ALA A 224 -4.37 -2.35 29.53
CA ALA A 224 -3.44 -1.47 30.22
C ALA A 224 -4.21 -0.40 30.99
N CYS A 225 -3.55 0.17 32.00
CA CYS A 225 -4.01 1.38 32.66
C CYS A 225 -2.96 2.48 32.62
N ILE A 226 -3.43 3.71 32.45
CA ILE A 226 -2.60 4.90 32.33
C ILE A 226 -3.22 6.01 33.17
N ASN A 227 -2.37 6.76 33.85
CA ASN A 227 -2.65 8.03 34.49
C ASN A 227 -1.57 9.02 34.06
N TRP A 228 -1.72 10.31 34.36
CA TRP A 228 -0.78 11.36 34.03
C TRP A 228 0.68 11.04 34.44
N PHE A 229 0.88 10.40 35.58
CA PHE A 229 2.21 10.06 36.12
C PHE A 229 2.54 8.56 36.05
N PHE A 230 1.60 7.71 35.66
CA PHE A 230 1.74 6.26 35.76
C PHE A 230 1.31 5.58 34.47
N LYS A 231 2.07 4.59 34.06
CA LYS A 231 1.72 3.69 32.96
C LYS A 231 1.98 2.27 33.42
N SER A 232 0.95 1.43 33.36
CA SER A 232 1.10 0.01 33.66
C SER A 232 1.84 -0.71 32.55
N ASP A 233 2.35 -1.89 32.89
CA ASP A 233 2.75 -2.87 31.89
C ASP A 233 1.55 -3.27 31.02
N LEU A 234 1.85 -3.65 29.78
CA LEU A 234 0.85 -4.13 28.83
C LEU A 234 0.57 -5.60 29.12
N GLY A 235 -0.63 -5.89 29.60
CA GLY A 235 -1.09 -7.25 29.84
C GLY A 235 -1.70 -7.86 28.58
N PHE A 236 -1.46 -9.15 28.37
CA PHE A 236 -2.11 -9.95 27.33
C PHE A 236 -2.97 -11.02 28.00
N TYR A 237 -4.15 -11.29 27.45
CA TYR A 237 -4.99 -12.37 27.96
C TYR A 237 -5.46 -13.30 26.85
N ASN A 238 -5.65 -14.56 27.24
CA ASN A 238 -6.32 -15.58 26.46
C ASN A 238 -7.29 -16.30 27.40
N ASP A 239 -8.58 -16.07 27.24
CA ASP A 239 -9.59 -16.80 27.99
C ASP A 239 -9.92 -18.08 27.21
N GLU A 240 -9.07 -19.10 27.38
CA GLU A 240 -9.29 -20.41 26.79
C GLU A 240 -10.56 -21.00 27.40
N ARG A 241 -11.69 -20.86 26.70
CA ARG A 241 -12.86 -21.66 27.02
C ARG A 241 -12.48 -23.11 26.80
N GLU A 242 -12.63 -23.92 27.85
CA GLU A 242 -12.39 -25.35 27.83
C GLU A 242 -13.33 -25.99 26.79
N MET A 243 -12.85 -26.11 25.55
CA MET A 243 -13.58 -26.81 24.50
C MET A 243 -13.64 -28.28 24.91
N LEU A 244 -14.85 -28.82 25.04
CA LEU A 244 -15.01 -30.23 25.38
C LEU A 244 -14.21 -31.06 24.37
N PRO A 245 -13.39 -32.02 24.85
CA PRO A 245 -12.58 -32.83 23.96
C PRO A 245 -13.49 -33.53 22.95
N LYS A 246 -13.16 -33.41 21.66
CA LYS A 246 -13.93 -34.11 20.61
C LYS A 246 -13.89 -35.62 20.92
N PRO A 247 -15.05 -36.30 20.95
CA PRO A 247 -15.08 -37.74 21.19
C PRO A 247 -14.26 -38.45 20.10
N LYS A 248 -13.33 -39.31 20.51
CA LYS A 248 -12.51 -40.07 19.57
C LYS A 248 -13.41 -41.03 18.78
N PRO A 249 -13.38 -41.01 17.43
CA PRO A 249 -14.18 -41.95 16.66
C PRO A 249 -13.68 -43.38 16.89
N PRO A 250 -14.57 -44.39 16.84
CA PRO A 250 -14.16 -45.80 16.88
C PRO A 250 -13.22 -46.11 15.72
N ARG A 251 -12.28 -47.05 15.91
CA ARG A 251 -11.31 -47.43 14.87
C ARG A 251 -12.04 -47.96 13.63
N LYS A 252 -11.72 -47.42 12.45
CA LYS A 252 -12.29 -47.87 11.19
C LYS A 252 -11.99 -49.36 10.96
N PRO A 253 -13.00 -50.20 10.65
CA PRO A 253 -12.78 -51.60 10.35
C PRO A 253 -11.90 -51.75 9.10
N THR A 254 -10.95 -52.67 9.17
CA THR A 254 -10.08 -53.05 8.05
C THR A 254 -10.55 -54.38 7.47
N LYS A 255 -10.42 -54.54 6.15
CA LYS A 255 -10.84 -55.77 5.46
C LYS A 255 -9.87 -56.90 5.78
N SER A 256 -10.40 -58.03 6.24
CA SER A 256 -9.60 -59.25 6.44
C SER A 256 -9.44 -60.02 5.13
N LYS A 257 -8.35 -60.78 4.99
CA LYS A 257 -8.04 -61.59 3.80
C LYS A 257 -9.12 -62.66 3.50
N TYR A 258 -9.80 -63.15 4.54
CA TYR A 258 -10.77 -64.25 4.46
C TYR A 258 -12.23 -63.79 4.57
N GLU A 259 -12.47 -62.48 4.54
CA GLU A 259 -13.81 -61.90 4.70
C GLU A 259 -14.43 -61.60 3.33
N THR A 260 -15.72 -61.88 3.16
CA THR A 260 -16.46 -61.54 1.93
C THR A 260 -16.71 -60.03 1.87
N GLN A 261 -16.92 -59.51 0.65
CA GLN A 261 -17.11 -58.06 0.48
C GLN A 261 -18.37 -57.56 1.20
N GLU A 262 -19.40 -58.39 1.26
CA GLU A 262 -20.69 -58.06 1.86
C GLU A 262 -20.60 -57.92 3.39
N THR A 263 -19.91 -58.85 4.05
CA THR A 263 -19.66 -58.77 5.49
C THR A 263 -18.80 -57.56 5.85
N PHE A 264 -17.81 -57.22 5.02
CA PHE A 264 -17.01 -56.01 5.21
C PHE A 264 -17.85 -54.73 5.06
N ASN A 265 -18.72 -54.68 4.05
CA ASN A 265 -19.61 -53.54 3.83
C ASN A 265 -20.62 -53.36 4.98
N ASN A 266 -21.14 -54.45 5.55
CA ASN A 266 -22.03 -54.38 6.71
C ASN A 266 -21.31 -53.82 7.95
N ARG A 267 -20.08 -54.26 8.24
CA ARG A 267 -19.26 -53.68 9.32
C ARG A 267 -18.94 -52.20 9.09
N LEU A 268 -18.76 -51.80 7.83
CA LEU A 268 -18.57 -50.41 7.45
C LEU A 268 -19.81 -49.56 7.75
N ARG A 269 -21.00 -50.04 7.39
CA ARG A 269 -22.27 -49.37 7.72
C ARG A 269 -22.50 -49.25 9.22
N GLU A 270 -22.22 -50.32 9.98
CA GLU A 270 -22.31 -50.29 11.44
C GLU A 270 -21.30 -49.33 12.07
N TRP A 271 -20.09 -49.23 11.50
CA TRP A 271 -19.08 -48.27 11.94
C TRP A 271 -19.52 -46.82 11.64
N GLU A 272 -20.07 -46.57 10.45
CA GLU A 272 -20.61 -45.26 10.08
C GLU A 272 -21.76 -44.84 11.01
N ALA A 273 -22.65 -45.77 11.37
CA ALA A 273 -23.74 -45.54 12.32
C ALA A 273 -23.25 -45.28 13.76
N LYS A 274 -22.06 -45.77 14.12
CA LYS A 274 -21.42 -45.58 15.44
C LYS A 274 -20.52 -44.35 15.51
N LEU A 275 -20.36 -43.59 14.42
CA LEU A 275 -19.60 -42.35 14.47
C LEU A 275 -20.31 -41.35 15.38
N PRO A 276 -19.59 -40.67 16.29
CA PRO A 276 -20.19 -39.61 17.07
C PRO A 276 -20.70 -38.52 16.13
N PRO A 277 -21.84 -37.88 16.43
CA PRO A 277 -22.36 -36.79 15.61
C PRO A 277 -21.29 -35.69 15.49
N PRO A 278 -21.17 -35.03 14.33
CA PRO A 278 -20.22 -33.94 14.16
C PRO A 278 -20.56 -32.84 15.15
N VAL A 279 -19.73 -32.69 16.18
CA VAL A 279 -19.84 -31.59 17.13
C VAL A 279 -19.32 -30.34 16.44
N THR A 280 -20.22 -29.55 15.89
CA THR A 280 -19.94 -28.20 15.38
C THR A 280 -19.77 -27.27 16.58
N GLN A 281 -18.67 -27.42 17.31
CA GLN A 281 -18.22 -26.36 18.20
C GLN A 281 -17.65 -25.27 17.31
N GLU A 282 -18.46 -24.23 17.07
CA GLU A 282 -17.93 -22.97 16.60
C GLU A 282 -16.89 -22.53 17.63
N ALA A 283 -15.67 -22.28 17.18
CA ALA A 283 -14.66 -21.63 18.01
C ALA A 283 -15.20 -20.24 18.33
N GLN A 284 -16.01 -20.12 19.39
CA GLN A 284 -16.41 -18.84 19.92
C GLN A 284 -15.11 -18.13 20.26
N GLY A 285 -14.90 -16.96 19.66
CA GLY A 285 -13.70 -16.16 19.83
C GLY A 285 -13.37 -15.97 21.31
N ASN A 286 -12.09 -15.71 21.60
CA ASN A 286 -11.52 -15.55 22.94
C ASN A 286 -12.02 -14.27 23.64
N TYR A 287 -13.33 -14.11 23.77
CA TYR A 287 -13.94 -13.03 24.53
C TYR A 287 -13.68 -13.26 26.02
N MET A 288 -13.08 -12.26 26.65
CA MET A 288 -12.86 -12.27 28.09
C MET A 288 -14.18 -12.44 28.83
N THR A 289 -14.24 -13.47 29.66
CA THR A 289 -15.35 -13.63 30.59
C THR A 289 -15.25 -12.58 31.70
N GLN A 290 -16.41 -12.11 32.18
CA GLN A 290 -16.46 -11.20 33.33
C GLN A 290 -15.74 -11.79 34.57
N LYS A 291 -15.74 -13.12 34.69
CA LYS A 291 -15.01 -13.85 35.74
C LYS A 291 -13.50 -13.69 35.59
N TYR A 292 -12.96 -13.83 34.38
CA TYR A 292 -11.54 -13.59 34.11
C TYR A 292 -11.17 -12.12 34.40
N TYR A 293 -11.98 -11.17 33.93
CA TYR A 293 -11.77 -9.75 34.17
C TYR A 293 -11.67 -9.43 35.66
N ALA A 294 -12.67 -9.85 36.44
CA ALA A 294 -12.73 -9.56 37.87
C ALA A 294 -11.54 -10.17 38.63
N LYS A 295 -11.10 -11.36 38.22
CA LYS A 295 -10.02 -12.08 38.91
C LYS A 295 -8.63 -11.55 38.57
N ASN A 296 -8.37 -11.25 37.29
CA ASN A 296 -7.02 -10.99 36.79
C ASN A 296 -6.80 -9.50 36.45
N VAL A 297 -7.71 -8.91 35.68
CA VAL A 297 -7.55 -7.54 35.16
C VAL A 297 -7.88 -6.50 36.23
N LEU A 298 -9.06 -6.61 36.85
CA LEU A 298 -9.53 -5.64 37.85
C LEU A 298 -8.61 -5.59 39.09
N ALA A 299 -8.14 -6.74 39.56
CA ALA A 299 -7.20 -6.81 40.68
C ALA A 299 -5.89 -6.06 40.38
N THR A 300 -5.41 -6.14 39.13
CA THR A 300 -4.21 -5.43 38.68
C THR A 300 -4.45 -3.91 38.70
N TYR A 301 -5.60 -3.44 38.24
CA TYR A 301 -5.95 -2.01 38.29
C TYR A 301 -6.09 -1.48 39.71
N ILE A 302 -6.74 -2.22 40.61
CA ILE A 302 -6.87 -1.83 42.03
C ILE A 302 -5.48 -1.69 42.67
N LYS A 303 -4.58 -2.65 42.40
CA LYS A 303 -3.21 -2.59 42.91
C LYS A 303 -2.45 -1.38 42.39
N ALA A 304 -2.55 -1.09 41.09
CA ALA A 304 -1.90 0.07 40.47
C ALA A 304 -2.40 1.40 41.05
N ILE A 305 -3.72 1.54 41.24
CA ILE A 305 -4.32 2.74 41.83
C ILE A 305 -3.85 2.92 43.28
N ASN A 306 -3.80 1.85 44.07
CA ASN A 306 -3.37 1.92 45.47
C ASN A 306 -1.88 2.26 45.59
N GLN A 307 -1.03 1.73 44.72
CA GLN A 307 0.40 2.05 44.70
C GLN A 307 0.67 3.51 44.35
N ALA A 308 -0.10 4.09 43.44
CA ALA A 308 0.08 5.46 43.00
C ALA A 308 -0.61 6.51 43.90
N ARG A 309 -1.37 6.07 44.91
CA ARG A 309 -1.92 6.94 45.98
C ARG A 309 -0.95 7.11 47.16
N LEU A 310 0.06 6.25 47.27
CA LEU A 310 1.15 6.33 48.25
C LEU A 310 2.28 7.22 47.72
#